data_AF-A0A537WKI6-F1
#
_entry.id   AF-A0A537WKI6-F1
#
_cell.length_a   1.000
_cell.length_b   1.000
_cell.length_c   1.000
_cell.angle_alpha   90.00
_cell.angle_beta   90.00
_cell.angle_gamma   90.00
#
_symmetry.space_group_name_H-M   'P 1'
#
loop_
_entity.id
_entity.type
_entity.pdbx_description
1 polymer ?
#
loop_
_entity_poly.entity_id
_entity_poly.type
_entity_poly.pdbx_seq_one_letter_code
_entity_poly.pdbx_strand_id
1 'polypeptide(L)' 'MEFLDAVLAVLREEAKPLHWTVVQDLALKRGYLDPFTQRDIRKNLLAALAAATRTGVVVKEDRGVYRLP' A
#
# COMPACT_ATOMS: atom_id res chain seq x y z
N MET A 1 -5.58 5.29 10.58
CA MET A 1 -5.74 5.16 9.12
C MET A 1 -5.72 3.68 8.79
N GLU A 2 -6.61 3.20 7.91
CA GLU A 2 -6.59 1.81 7.49
C GLU A 2 -5.41 1.55 6.53
N PHE A 3 -4.96 0.30 6.42
CA PHE A 3 -3.86 -0.07 5.52
C PHE A 3 -4.12 0.31 4.06
N LEU A 4 -5.38 0.20 3.63
CA LEU A 4 -5.78 0.58 2.28
C LEU A 4 -5.62 2.09 2.04
N ASP A 5 -6.07 2.91 2.98
CA ASP A 5 -5.95 4.37 2.85
C ASP A 5 -4.48 4.81 2.79
N ALA A 6 -3.63 4.21 3.62
CA ALA A 6 -2.19 4.47 3.61
C ALA A 6 -1.55 4.11 2.26
N VAL A 7 -1.90 2.94 1.71
CA VAL A 7 -1.43 2.50 0.38
C VAL A 7 -1.89 3.47 -0.71
N LEU A 8 -3.17 3.88 -0.69
CA LEU A 8 -3.72 4.78 -1.69
C LEU A 8 -3.11 6.18 -1.59
N ALA A 9 -2.86 6.68 -0.37
CA ALA A 9 -2.17 7.95 -0.17
C ALA A 9 -0.77 7.92 -0.80
N VAL A 10 0.02 6.88 -0.50
CA VAL A 10 1.37 6.74 -1.08
C VAL A 10 1.33 6.63 -2.60
N LEU A 11 0.45 5.80 -3.16
CA LEU A 11 0.34 5.64 -4.61
C LEU A 11 -0.14 6.93 -5.31
N ARG A 12 -1.02 7.71 -4.68
CA ARG A 12 -1.48 9.02 -5.20
C ARG A 12 -0.36 10.06 -5.19
N GLU A 13 0.40 10.12 -4.11
CA GLU A 13 1.49 11.09 -3.96
C GLU A 13 2.67 10.81 -4.90
N GLU A 14 3.01 9.53 -5.10
CA GLU A 14 4.13 9.16 -5.95
C GLU A 14 3.78 9.09 -7.45
N ALA A 15 2.48 8.96 -7.77
CA ALA A 15 1.93 8.94 -9.14
C ALA A 15 2.66 7.98 -10.11
N LYS A 16 3.24 6.89 -9.58
CA LYS A 16 4.01 5.89 -10.35
C LYS A 16 3.78 4.48 -9.80
N PRO A 17 4.05 3.43 -10.61
CA PRO A 17 4.04 2.06 -10.11
C PRO A 17 5.09 1.85 -9.02
N LEU A 18 4.68 1.26 -7.89
CA LEU A 18 5.55 1.02 -6.75
C LEU A 18 5.49 -0.42 -6.27
N HIS A 19 6.66 -0.96 -5.90
CA HIS A 19 6.71 -2.24 -5.21
C HIS A 19 6.14 -2.12 -3.78
N TRP A 20 5.42 -3.13 -3.30
CA TRP A 20 4.73 -3.09 -2.00
C TRP A 20 5.66 -2.77 -0.83
N THR A 21 6.95 -3.16 -0.89
CA THR A 21 7.94 -2.80 0.13
C THR A 21 8.21 -1.30 0.18
N VAL A 22 8.24 -0.64 -0.98
CA VAL A 22 8.42 0.82 -1.08
C VAL A 22 7.18 1.52 -0.55
N VAL A 23 5.99 1.02 -0.89
CA VAL A 23 4.73 1.54 -0.35
C VAL A 23 4.71 1.45 1.18
N GLN A 24 5.12 0.31 1.74
CA GLN A 24 5.22 0.13 3.19
C GLN A 24 6.22 1.10 3.83
N ASP A 25 7.43 1.20 3.27
CA ASP A 25 8.48 2.09 3.79
C ASP A 25 8.05 3.56 3.77
N LEU A 26 7.45 4.02 2.67
CA LEU A 26 6.92 5.38 2.56
C LEU A 26 5.76 5.61 3.52
N ALA A 27 4.84 4.66 3.66
CA ALA A 27 3.73 4.78 4.59
C ALA A 27 4.20 4.87 6.05
N LEU A 28 5.26 4.13 6.42
CA LEU A 28 5.90 4.24 7.74
C LEU A 28 6.60 5.60 7.92
N LYS A 29 7.41 6.03 6.95
CA LYS A 29 8.15 7.30 7.01
C LYS A 29 7.22 8.52 7.07
N ARG A 30 6.05 8.45 6.42
CA ARG A 30 5.03 9.51 6.41
C ARG A 30 4.09 9.45 7.62
N GLY A 31 4.22 8.42 8.47
CA GLY A 31 3.35 8.23 9.64
C GLY A 31 1.92 7.79 9.28
N TYR A 32 1.69 7.30 8.07
CA TYR A 32 0.40 6.71 7.67
C TYR A 32 0.20 5.35 8.31
N LEU A 33 1.29 4.62 8.52
CA LEU A 33 1.33 3.40 9.30
C LEU A 33 2.22 3.59 10.52
N ASP A 34 1.78 3.01 11.63
CA ASP A 34 2.49 3.06 12.90
C ASP A 34 2.83 1.63 13.37
N PRO A 35 4.12 1.25 13.40
CA PRO A 35 4.54 -0.09 13.80
C PRO A 35 4.34 -0.39 15.29
N PHE A 36 4.11 0.64 16.12
CA PHE A 36 3.89 0.47 17.55
C PHE A 36 2.43 0.16 17.89
N THR A 37 1.49 0.68 17.11
CA THR A 37 0.05 0.46 17.30
C THR A 37 -0.52 -0.59 16.34
N GLN A 38 0.06 -0.75 15.15
CA GLN A 38 -0.40 -1.69 14.13
C GLN A 38 0.52 -2.90 14.05
N ARG A 39 -0.04 -4.08 14.34
CA ARG A 39 0.66 -5.37 14.21
C ARG A 39 0.60 -5.90 12.79
N ASP A 40 1.55 -6.78 12.48
CA ASP A 40 1.58 -7.53 11.21
C ASP A 40 1.47 -6.64 9.95
N ILE A 41 2.13 -5.47 9.96
CA ILE A 41 2.02 -4.45 8.91
C ILE A 41 2.14 -5.05 7.51
N ARG A 42 3.18 -5.86 7.27
CA ARG A 42 3.40 -6.51 5.97
C ARG A 42 2.20 -7.36 5.54
N LYS A 43 1.66 -8.18 6.43
CA LYS A 43 0.55 -9.10 6.13
C LYS A 43 -0.72 -8.30 5.80
N ASN A 44 -1.02 -7.32 6.63
CA ASN A 44 -2.22 -6.50 6.47
C ASN A 44 -2.14 -5.59 5.24
N LEU A 45 -0.96 -5.03 4.95
CA LEU A 45 -0.71 -4.25 3.74
C LEU A 45 -0.85 -5.09 2.46
N LEU A 46 -0.28 -6.29 2.44
CA LEU A 46 -0.44 -7.22 1.31
C LEU A 46 -1.89 -7.68 1.13
N ALA A 47 -2.61 -7.93 2.22
CA ALA A 47 -4.03 -8.27 2.19
C ALA A 47 -4.87 -7.11 1.64
N ALA A 48 -4.60 -5.88 2.08
CA ALA A 48 -5.26 -4.67 1.57
C ALA A 48 -5.00 -4.46 0.08
N LEU A 49 -3.74 -4.60 -0.38
CA LEU A 49 -3.38 -4.52 -1.80
C LEU A 49 -4.09 -5.61 -2.62
N ALA A 50 -4.15 -6.85 -2.13
CA ALA A 50 -4.83 -7.94 -2.81
C ALA A 50 -6.35 -7.68 -2.92
N ALA A 51 -6.98 -7.19 -1.85
CA ALA A 51 -8.38 -6.81 -1.87
C ALA A 51 -8.65 -5.65 -2.83
N ALA A 52 -7.81 -4.60 -2.80
CA ALA A 52 -7.91 -3.45 -3.69
C ALA A 52 -7.70 -3.80 -5.16
N THR A 53 -6.87 -4.81 -5.44
CA THR A 53 -6.69 -5.33 -6.81
C THR A 53 -7.98 -6.01 -7.30
N ARG A 54 -8.65 -6.77 -6.42
CA ARG A 54 -9.92 -7.45 -6.75
C ARG A 54 -11.07 -6.48 -6.99
N THR A 55 -11.09 -5.34 -6.31
CA THR A 55 -12.10 -4.30 -6.48
C THR A 55 -11.76 -3.31 -7.60
N GLY A 56 -10.61 -3.45 -8.26
CA GLY A 56 -10.16 -2.55 -9.33
C GLY A 56 -9.69 -1.18 -8.85
N VAL A 57 -9.48 -0.99 -7.54
CA VAL A 57 -9.00 0.27 -6.95
C VAL A 57 -7.50 0.46 -7.18
N VAL A 58 -6.75 -0.63 -7.32
CA VAL A 58 -5.33 -0.62 -7.73
C VAL A 58 -5.11 -1.67 -8.81
N VAL A 59 -4.15 -1.43 -9.69
CA VAL A 59 -3.73 -2.39 -10.71
C VAL A 59 -2.39 -2.98 -10.33
N LYS A 60 -2.30 -4.31 -10.36
CA LYS A 60 -1.03 -5.02 -10.21
C LYS A 60 -0.34 -5.09 -11.57
N GLU A 61 0.73 -4.34 -11.74
CA GLU A 61 1.46 -4.23 -13.01
C GLU A 61 2.49 -5.35 -13.19
N ASP A 62 3.17 -5.71 -12.10
CA ASP A 62 4.18 -6.78 -12.08
C ASP A 62 4.19 -7.49 -10.71
N ARG A 63 5.14 -8.40 -10.49
CA ARG A 63 5.35 -9.15 -9.27
C ARG A 63 5.62 -8.20 -8.10
N GLY A 64 4.55 -7.91 -7.37
CA GLY A 64 4.60 -7.06 -6.18
C GLY A 64 4.60 -5.56 -6.49
N VAL A 65 4.42 -5.16 -7.76
CA VAL A 65 4.32 -3.77 -8.20
C VAL A 65 2.86 -3.40 -8.42
N TYR A 66 2.46 -2.28 -7.83
CA TYR A 66 1.09 -1.78 -7.84
C TYR A 66 1.05 -0.33 -8.28
N ARG A 67 0.00 0.04 -9.01
CA ARG A 67 -0.29 1.41 -9.41
C ARG A 67 -1.76 1.74 -9.24
N LEU A 68 -2.10 3.03 -9.31
CA LEU A 68 -3.48 3.44 -9.48
C LEU A 68 -3.97 3.13 -10.91
N PRO A 69 -5.26 2.84 -11.11
CA PRO A 69 -5.86 2.54 -12.42
C PRO A 69 -5.61 3.62 -13.47
#